data_AF-A0A9X8YPA1-F1
#
_entry.id   AF-A0A9X8YPA1-F1
#
_cell.length_a   1.000
_cell.length_b   1.000
_cell.length_c   1.000
_cell.angle_alpha   90.00
_cell.angle_beta   90.00
_cell.angle_gamma   90.00
#
_symmetry.space_group_name_H-M   'P 1'
#
loop_
_entity.id
_entity.type
_entity.pdbx_description
1 polymer ?
#
loop_
_entity_poly.entity_id
_entity_poly.type
_entity_poly.pdbx_seq_one_letter_code
_entity_poly.pdbx_strand_id
1 'polypeptide(L)'
;PAYDALQGQVKLLLTTYFDSVGHNLDTIRILQVQGLHVDLVAGHDDIAALSAALPQDWLLSLGVINGRNVWRADLSRWFERLQPLVGTRPLWIGSSCSLLHSPIDL
;
A
#
# COMPACT_ATOMS: atom_id res chain seq x y z
N PRO A 1 -19.64 1.46 7.78
CA PRO A 1 -20.37 2.66 8.22
C PRO A 1 -19.63 3.98 7.90
N ALA A 2 -18.36 4.12 8.30
CA ALA A 2 -17.61 5.35 8.05
C ALA A 2 -17.37 5.60 6.54
N TYR A 3 -16.82 4.61 5.83
CA TYR A 3 -16.55 4.73 4.39
C TYR A 3 -17.82 4.79 3.54
N ASP A 4 -18.93 4.21 4.01
CA ASP A 4 -20.24 4.33 3.35
C ASP A 4 -20.74 5.79 3.39
N ALA A 5 -20.55 6.48 4.52
CA ALA A 5 -20.93 7.88 4.66
C ALA A 5 -20.02 8.85 3.90
N LEU A 6 -18.78 8.44 3.63
CA LEU A 6 -17.80 9.23 2.86
C LEU A 6 -17.88 8.97 1.35
N GLN A 7 -18.74 8.05 0.91
CA GLN A 7 -18.96 7.77 -0.50
C GLN A 7 -19.46 9.03 -1.21
N GLY A 8 -18.77 9.45 -2.28
CA GLY A 8 -19.08 10.74 -2.91
C GLY A 8 -18.24 11.07 -4.14
N GLN A 9 -17.91 12.36 -4.30
CA GLN A 9 -17.36 12.93 -5.54
C GLN A 9 -15.88 12.61 -5.81
N VAL A 10 -15.15 12.14 -4.80
CA VAL A 10 -13.71 11.85 -4.91
C VAL A 10 -13.43 10.39 -4.60
N LYS A 11 -12.37 9.86 -5.21
CA LYS A 11 -11.88 8.52 -4.92
C LYS A 11 -11.10 8.52 -3.60
N LEU A 12 -11.33 7.50 -2.79
CA LEU A 12 -10.68 7.25 -1.51
C LEU A 12 -9.64 6.13 -1.67
N LEU A 13 -8.41 6.42 -1.24
CA LEU A 13 -7.35 5.43 -1.05
C LEU A 13 -7.24 5.16 0.45
N LEU A 14 -7.59 3.96 0.89
CA LEU A 14 -7.39 3.57 2.29
C LEU A 14 -5.88 3.40 2.53
N THR A 15 -5.32 4.11 3.50
CA THR A 15 -3.87 4.10 3.73
C THR A 15 -3.53 3.53 5.09
N THR A 16 -2.75 2.44 5.08
CA THR A 16 -2.23 1.77 6.29
C THR A 16 -0.70 1.80 6.27
N TYR A 17 -0.09 1.92 7.45
CA TYR A 17 1.36 1.92 7.60
C TYR A 17 1.77 1.50 9.01
N PHE A 18 3.08 1.26 9.20
CA PHE A 18 3.74 0.80 10.43
C PHE A 18 3.61 -0.68 10.79
N ASP A 19 2.75 -1.45 10.11
CA ASP A 19 2.70 -2.90 10.19
C ASP A 19 1.89 -3.48 9.03
N SER A 20 1.75 -4.81 9.05
CA SER A 20 0.98 -5.66 8.17
C SER A 20 -0.53 -5.47 8.42
N VAL A 21 -1.31 -5.54 7.34
CA VAL A 21 -2.76 -5.35 7.37
C VAL A 21 -3.53 -6.67 7.15
N GLY A 22 -2.83 -7.77 6.84
CA GLY A 22 -3.39 -9.05 6.44
C GLY A 22 -4.54 -9.57 7.31
N HIS A 23 -4.45 -9.41 8.64
CA HIS A 23 -5.47 -9.89 9.57
C HIS A 23 -6.84 -9.17 9.46
N ASN A 24 -6.90 -8.00 8.82
CA ASN A 24 -8.12 -7.22 8.63
C ASN A 24 -8.65 -7.25 7.18
N LEU A 25 -8.03 -8.03 6.28
CA LEU A 25 -8.37 -7.97 4.85
C LEU A 25 -9.83 -8.28 4.56
N ASP A 26 -10.44 -9.18 5.32
CA ASP A 26 -11.86 -9.52 5.17
C ASP A 26 -12.78 -8.32 5.38
N THR A 27 -12.43 -7.46 6.35
CA THR A 27 -13.16 -6.22 6.61
C THR A 27 -12.83 -5.16 5.57
N ILE A 28 -11.55 -5.06 5.17
CA ILE A 28 -11.10 -4.01 4.25
C ILE A 28 -11.73 -4.18 2.86
N ARG A 29 -11.76 -5.40 2.31
CA ARG A 29 -12.21 -5.64 0.93
C ARG A 29 -13.68 -5.35 0.67
N ILE A 30 -14.48 -5.14 1.73
CA ILE A 30 -15.90 -4.77 1.63
C ILE A 30 -16.15 -3.27 1.83
N LEU A 31 -15.12 -2.48 2.12
CA LEU A 31 -15.25 -1.03 2.31
C LEU A 31 -15.50 -0.31 0.98
N GLN A 32 -16.28 0.77 1.02
CA GLN A 32 -16.57 1.63 -0.14
C GLN A 32 -15.39 2.57 -0.48
N VAL A 33 -14.21 1.99 -0.77
CA VAL A 33 -12.99 2.70 -1.21
C VAL A 33 -12.52 2.18 -2.57
N GLN A 34 -11.52 2.83 -3.18
CA GLN A 34 -11.05 2.52 -4.54
C GLN A 34 -9.61 2.03 -4.57
N GLY A 35 -9.04 1.77 -3.40
CA GLY A 35 -7.69 1.24 -3.30
C GLY A 35 -7.22 1.09 -1.86
N LEU A 36 -6.07 0.43 -1.73
CA LEU A 36 -5.36 0.22 -0.48
C LEU A 36 -3.89 0.59 -0.65
N HIS A 37 -3.35 1.34 0.32
CA HIS A 37 -1.91 1.51 0.51
C HIS A 37 -1.44 0.64 1.68
N VAL A 38 -0.35 -0.11 1.46
CA VAL A 38 0.27 -0.99 2.45
C VAL A 38 1.75 -0.68 2.62
N ASP A 39 2.22 -0.80 3.85
CA ASP A 39 3.64 -0.69 4.21
C ASP A 39 4.32 -2.04 4.06
N LEU A 40 5.18 -2.17 3.04
CA LEU A 40 5.97 -3.39 2.81
C LEU A 40 7.34 -3.34 3.48
N VAL A 41 7.71 -2.21 4.08
CA VAL A 41 8.98 -2.02 4.77
C VAL A 41 8.91 -2.55 6.20
N ALA A 42 7.85 -2.19 6.93
CA ALA A 42 7.59 -2.70 8.27
C ALA A 42 6.64 -3.91 8.27
N GLY A 43 5.71 -3.97 7.31
CA GLY A 43 4.77 -5.07 7.17
C GLY A 43 5.40 -6.31 6.52
N HIS A 44 4.82 -7.46 6.82
CA HIS A 44 5.24 -8.79 6.35
C HIS A 44 4.17 -9.46 5.47
N ASP A 45 3.19 -8.68 4.99
CA ASP A 45 2.14 -9.20 4.13
C ASP A 45 2.73 -9.79 2.84
N ASP A 46 2.21 -10.95 2.43
CA ASP A 46 2.48 -11.52 1.12
C ASP A 46 1.75 -10.68 0.06
N ILE A 47 2.53 -10.01 -0.79
CA ILE A 47 2.02 -9.06 -1.80
C ILE A 47 1.15 -9.77 -2.85
N ALA A 48 1.49 -11.01 -3.22
CA ALA A 48 0.72 -11.77 -4.19
C ALA A 48 -0.63 -12.21 -3.60
N ALA A 49 -0.63 -12.72 -2.36
CA ALA A 49 -1.84 -13.08 -1.65
C ALA A 49 -2.75 -11.86 -1.38
N LEU A 50 -2.14 -10.76 -0.92
CA LEU A 50 -2.82 -9.48 -0.74
C LEU A 50 -3.44 -9.02 -2.06
N SER A 51 -2.68 -9.06 -3.15
CA SER A 51 -3.18 -8.61 -4.45
C SER A 51 -4.38 -9.46 -4.90
N ALA A 52 -4.29 -10.79 -4.79
CA ALA A 52 -5.37 -11.68 -5.19
C ALA A 52 -6.64 -11.54 -4.32
N ALA A 53 -6.51 -11.15 -3.05
CA ALA A 53 -7.64 -11.02 -2.13
C ALA A 53 -8.45 -9.73 -2.29
N LEU A 54 -7.85 -8.68 -2.90
CA LEU A 54 -8.47 -7.37 -3.09
C LEU A 54 -9.29 -7.30 -4.39
N PRO A 55 -10.35 -6.47 -4.45
CA PRO A 55 -11.12 -6.26 -5.67
C PRO A 55 -10.24 -5.90 -6.87
N GLN A 56 -10.51 -6.49 -8.03
CA GLN A 56 -9.60 -6.42 -9.19
C GLN A 56 -9.36 -4.99 -9.70
N ASP A 57 -10.37 -4.13 -9.58
CA ASP A 57 -10.39 -2.73 -10.00
C ASP A 57 -9.72 -1.77 -9.00
N TRP A 58 -9.41 -2.24 -7.79
CA TRP A 58 -8.74 -1.41 -6.78
C TRP A 58 -7.31 -1.07 -7.18
N LEU A 59 -6.93 0.16 -6.90
CA LEU A 59 -5.55 0.60 -6.89
C LEU A 59 -4.83 -0.02 -5.69
N LEU A 60 -3.71 -0.70 -5.94
CA LEU A 60 -2.81 -1.15 -4.89
C LEU A 60 -1.59 -0.21 -4.85
N SER A 61 -1.41 0.51 -3.74
CA SER A 61 -0.26 1.37 -3.50
C SER A 61 0.72 0.68 -2.56
N LEU A 62 1.97 0.58 -2.98
CA LEU A 62 3.00 -0.20 -2.30
C LEU A 62 4.05 0.73 -1.68
N GLY A 63 4.05 0.80 -0.36
CA GLY A 63 5.02 1.54 0.42
C GLY A 63 6.33 0.77 0.55
N VAL A 64 7.31 1.07 -0.31
CA VAL A 64 8.59 0.35 -0.40
C VAL A 64 9.81 1.22 -0.12
N ILE A 65 9.64 2.54 -0.16
CA ILE A 65 10.67 3.50 0.23
C ILE A 65 10.48 3.84 1.71
N ASN A 66 11.46 3.52 2.56
CA ASN A 66 11.31 3.71 4.00
C ASN A 66 11.15 5.20 4.34
N GLY A 67 9.99 5.58 4.89
CA GLY A 67 9.70 6.95 5.30
C GLY A 67 10.11 7.32 6.72
N ARG A 68 10.80 6.41 7.44
CA ARG A 68 11.18 6.52 8.87
C ARG A 68 12.68 6.41 9.10
N ASN A 69 13.47 6.22 8.05
CA ASN A 69 14.92 6.16 8.13
C ASN A 69 15.56 6.82 6.91
N VAL A 70 16.88 6.97 6.98
CA VAL A 70 17.70 7.65 5.95
C VAL A 70 18.46 6.65 5.07
N TRP A 71 18.22 5.35 5.24
CA TRP A 71 18.95 4.33 4.51
C TRP A 71 18.44 4.26 3.07
N ARG A 72 19.37 4.27 2.12
CA ARG A 72 19.05 4.12 0.70
C ARG A 72 18.27 2.81 0.47
N ALA A 73 17.15 2.90 -0.24
CA ALA A 73 16.37 1.73 -0.60
C ALA A 73 17.12 0.83 -1.59
N ASP A 74 17.00 -0.49 -1.40
CA ASP A 74 17.46 -1.49 -2.36
C ASP A 74 16.42 -1.64 -3.48
N LEU A 75 16.60 -0.85 -4.54
CA LEU A 75 15.66 -0.80 -5.66
C LEU A 75 15.64 -2.10 -6.47
N SER A 76 16.77 -2.81 -6.57
CA SER A 76 16.86 -4.09 -7.28
C SER A 76 16.02 -5.15 -6.59
N ARG A 77 16.15 -5.28 -5.27
CA ARG A 77 15.31 -6.18 -4.47
C ARG A 77 13.82 -5.87 -4.62
N TRP A 78 13.45 -4.59 -4.61
CA TRP A 78 12.05 -4.22 -4.79
C TRP A 78 11.55 -4.50 -6.20
N PHE A 79 12.34 -4.18 -7.22
CA PHE A 79 11.98 -4.47 -8.61
C PHE A 79 11.70 -5.96 -8.81
N GLU A 80 12.58 -6.85 -8.36
CA GLU A 80 12.39 -8.30 -8.49
C GLU A 80 11.11 -8.79 -7.79
N ARG A 81 10.81 -8.26 -6.60
CA ARG A 81 9.60 -8.62 -5.85
C ARG A 81 8.31 -8.11 -6.50
N LEU A 82 8.35 -6.95 -7.15
CA LEU A 82 7.15 -6.26 -7.65
C LEU A 82 6.88 -6.48 -9.13
N GLN A 83 7.90 -6.81 -9.92
CA GLN A 83 7.78 -7.09 -11.35
C GLN A 83 6.63 -8.04 -11.71
N PRO A 84 6.36 -9.13 -10.96
CA PRO A 84 5.26 -10.05 -11.28
C PRO A 84 3.86 -9.42 -11.22
N LEU A 85 3.69 -8.32 -10.50
CA LEU A 85 2.40 -7.64 -10.33
C LEU A 85 2.18 -6.52 -11.35
N VAL A 86 3.22 -6.10 -12.06
CA VAL A 86 3.13 -5.02 -13.06
C VAL A 86 2.19 -5.43 -14.19
N GLY A 87 1.21 -4.57 -14.48
CA GLY A 87 0.21 -4.82 -15.52
C GLY A 87 -0.94 -5.74 -15.11
N THR A 88 -0.86 -6.40 -13.95
CA THR A 88 -1.95 -7.26 -13.46
C THR A 88 -3.12 -6.46 -12.85
N ARG A 89 -2.83 -5.28 -12.32
CA ARG A 89 -3.80 -4.30 -11.79
C ARG A 89 -3.19 -2.90 -11.73
N PRO A 90 -3.99 -1.85 -11.43
CA PRO A 90 -3.44 -0.53 -11.15
C PRO A 90 -2.53 -0.59 -9.92
N LEU A 91 -1.27 -0.18 -10.09
CA LEU A 91 -0.22 -0.29 -9.09
C LEU A 91 0.51 1.05 -8.94
N TRP A 92 0.67 1.54 -7.71
CA TRP A 92 1.50 2.70 -7.39
C TRP A 92 2.67 2.29 -6.49
N ILE A 93 3.81 2.96 -6.67
CA ILE A 93 4.97 2.87 -5.79
C ILE A 93 5.01 4.12 -4.93
N GLY A 94 5.22 3.97 -3.62
CA GLY A 94 5.26 5.07 -2.67
C GLY A 94 6.22 4.83 -1.51
N SER A 95 6.23 5.78 -0.58
CA SER A 95 6.90 5.62 0.71
C SER A 95 6.08 4.72 1.63
N SER A 96 6.74 4.02 2.55
CA SER A 96 6.13 3.13 3.55
C SER A 96 5.16 3.85 4.48
N CYS A 97 5.40 5.13 4.71
CA CYS A 97 4.57 6.04 5.48
C CYS A 97 4.85 7.48 5.03
N SER A 98 4.31 8.46 5.75
CA SER A 98 4.70 9.87 5.56
C SER A 98 6.22 10.06 5.73
N LEU A 99 6.83 10.88 4.86
CA LEU A 99 8.23 11.32 4.99
C LEU A 99 8.44 12.32 6.14
N LEU A 100 7.39 12.67 6.89
CA LEU A 100 7.48 13.47 8.11
C LEU A 100 8.48 12.90 9.14
N HIS A 101 8.76 11.60 9.08
CA HIS A 101 9.70 10.94 9.98
C HIS A 101 11.15 10.88 9.45
N SER A 102 11.43 11.55 8.33
CA SER A 102 12.77 11.68 7.76
C SER A 102 13.20 13.16 7.71
N PRO A 103 14.52 13.45 7.78
CA PRO A 103 15.05 14.78 7.50
C PRO A 103 14.67 15.27 6.09
N ILE A 104 14.67 16.59 5.90
CA ILE A 104 14.27 17.21 4.62
C ILE A 104 15.32 16.97 3.53
N ASP A 105 16.60 17.02 3.89
CA ASP A 105 17.74 16.85 2.99
C ASP A 105 18.86 16.06 3.69
N LEU A 106 19.75 15.45 2.90
CA LEU A 106 20.83 14.57 3.37
C LEU A 106 22.08 15.34 3.81
#